data_AF-A0A3S5FCN3-F1
#
_entry.id   AF-A0A3S5FCN3-F1
#
_cell.length_a   1.000
_cell.length_b   1.000
_cell.length_c   1.000
_cell.angle_alpha   90.00
_cell.angle_beta   90.00
_cell.angle_gamma   90.00
#
_symmetry.space_group_name_H-M   'P 1'
#
loop_
_entity.id
_entity.type
_entity.pdbx_description
1 polymer ?
#
loop_
_entity_poly.entity_id
_entity_poly.type
_entity_poly.pdbx_seq_one_letter_code
_entity_poly.pdbx_strand_id
1 'polypeptide(L)' 'MTKEVEHGLSPYQCELLNLCLDTIRAYFHAGGRGLKRGFLERSPELHQLRQALLLYSQMTDELLRDFVATQTAQGRQ' A
#
# COMPACT_ATOMS: atom_id res chain seq x y z
N MET A 1 25.07 11.51 -3.75
CA MET A 1 23.95 10.61 -3.40
C MET A 1 22.67 11.43 -3.50
N THR A 2 22.01 11.39 -4.65
CA THR A 2 20.72 12.07 -4.87
C THR A 2 19.72 11.45 -3.92
N LYS A 3 19.25 12.21 -2.93
CA LYS A 3 18.10 11.81 -2.11
C LYS A 3 16.91 11.78 -3.06
N GLU A 4 16.55 10.60 -3.54
CA GLU A 4 15.26 10.37 -4.16
C GLU A 4 14.24 10.69 -3.07
N VAL A 5 13.65 11.89 -3.14
CA VAL A 5 12.48 12.22 -2.35
C VAL A 5 11.41 11.31 -2.91
N GLU A 6 11.17 10.16 -2.26
CA GLU A 6 10.00 9.33 -2.53
C GLU A 6 8.78 10.25 -2.41
N HIS A 7 8.33 10.78 -3.55
CA HIS A 7 7.05 11.47 -3.63
C HIS A 7 6.04 10.38 -3.36
N GLY A 8 5.53 10.34 -2.11
CA GLY A 8 4.48 9.43 -1.71
C GLY A 8 3.34 9.48 -2.73
N LEU A 9 2.71 8.35 -2.94
CA LEU A 9 1.62 8.27 -3.92
C LEU A 9 0.43 9.06 -3.39
N SER A 10 -0.27 9.75 -4.29
CA SER A 10 -1.54 10.36 -3.90
C SER A 10 -2.57 9.27 -3.52
N PRO A 11 -3.59 9.59 -2.72
CA PRO A 11 -4.66 8.63 -2.41
C PRO A 11 -5.29 8.02 -3.67
N TYR A 12 -5.47 8.83 -4.72
CA TYR A 12 -5.99 8.38 -6.01
C TYR A 12 -5.04 7.40 -6.73
N GLN A 13 -3.73 7.66 -6.70
CA GLN A 13 -2.75 6.75 -7.28
C GLN A 13 -2.71 5.40 -6.54
N CYS A 14 -2.87 5.42 -5.20
CA CYS A 14 -2.97 4.19 -4.41
C CYS A 14 -4.22 3.38 -4.76
N GLU A 15 -5.36 4.04 -4.91
CA GLU A 15 -6.61 3.41 -5.35
C GLU A 15 -6.46 2.78 -6.74
N LEU A 16 -5.84 3.50 -7.67
CA LEU A 16 -5.58 3.01 -9.03
C LEU A 16 -4.65 1.79 -9.03
N LEU A 17 -3.60 1.78 -8.20
CA LEU A 17 -2.71 0.62 -8.07
C LEU A 17 -3.44 -0.61 -7.49
N ASN A 18 -4.32 -0.42 -6.51
CA ASN A 18 -5.16 -1.52 -5.99
C ASN A 18 -6.06 -2.10 -7.09
N LEU A 19 -6.69 -1.24 -7.91
CA LEU A 19 -7.50 -1.68 -9.03
C LEU A 19 -6.67 -2.42 -10.10
N CYS A 20 -5.45 -1.96 -10.37
CA CYS A 20 -4.52 -2.66 -11.26
C CYS A 20 -4.16 -4.06 -10.72
N LEU A 21 -3.90 -4.20 -9.42
CA LEU A 21 -3.64 -5.50 -8.81
C LEU A 21 -4.83 -6.46 -8.94
N ASP A 22 -6.05 -5.96 -8.74
CA ASP A 22 -7.25 -6.77 -8.91
C ASP A 22 -7.45 -7.19 -10.38
N THR A 23 -7.09 -6.31 -11.31
CA THR A 23 -7.09 -6.62 -12.75
C THR A 23 -6.07 -7.70 -13.09
N ILE A 24 -4.83 -7.59 -12.62
CA ILE A 24 -3.78 -8.61 -12.80
C ILE A 24 -4.24 -9.94 -12.21
N ARG A 25 -4.86 -9.93 -11.02
CA ARG A 25 -5.44 -11.11 -10.39
C ARG A 25 -6.54 -11.74 -11.26
N ALA A 26 -7.38 -10.94 -11.90
CA ALA A 26 -8.39 -11.44 -12.82
C ALA A 26 -7.78 -12.11 -14.06
N TYR A 27 -6.68 -11.58 -14.60
CA TYR A 27 -5.91 -12.21 -15.68
C TYR A 27 -5.37 -13.59 -15.26
N PHE A 28 -4.79 -13.70 -14.06
CA PHE A 28 -4.34 -15.00 -13.54
C PHE A 28 -5.48 -16.00 -13.31
N HIS A 29 -6.65 -15.53 -12.89
CA HIS A 29 -7.84 -16.37 -12.75
C HIS A 29 -8.40 -16.82 -14.10
N ALA A 30 -8.24 -16.00 -15.16
CA ALA A 30 -8.64 -16.28 -16.54
C ALA A 30 -10.08 -16.83 -16.68
N GLY A 31 -11.03 -16.26 -15.92
CA GLY A 31 -12.43 -16.70 -15.93
C GLY A 31 -12.65 -18.15 -15.46
N GLY A 32 -11.78 -18.66 -14.59
CA GLY A 32 -11.85 -20.03 -14.06
C GLY A 32 -11.01 -21.04 -14.84
N ARG A 33 -10.38 -20.62 -15.94
CA ARG A 33 -9.41 -21.45 -16.70
C ARG A 33 -7.98 -21.33 -16.18
N GLY A 34 -7.72 -20.37 -15.31
CA GLY A 34 -6.41 -20.13 -14.70
C GLY A 34 -6.35 -20.57 -13.24
N LEU A 35 -5.63 -19.80 -12.43
CA LEU A 35 -5.44 -20.09 -11.02
C LEU A 35 -6.76 -19.95 -10.23
N LYS A 36 -6.99 -20.86 -9.28
CA LYS A 36 -8.16 -20.81 -8.40
C LYS A 36 -8.17 -19.51 -7.60
N ARG A 37 -9.35 -18.89 -7.41
CA ARG A 37 -9.49 -17.64 -6.65
C ARG A 37 -8.89 -17.72 -5.25
N GLY A 38 -9.18 -18.80 -4.53
CA GLY A 38 -8.67 -19.03 -3.17
C GLY A 38 -7.16 -19.22 -3.10
N PHE A 39 -6.51 -19.67 -4.17
CA PHE A 39 -5.05 -19.72 -4.24
C PHE A 39 -4.48 -18.30 -4.36
N LEU A 40 -5.04 -17.50 -5.28
CA LEU A 40 -4.66 -16.10 -5.46
C LEU A 40 -4.93 -15.25 -4.21
N GLU A 41 -6.04 -15.48 -3.52
CA GLU A 41 -6.43 -14.79 -2.28
C GLU A 41 -5.45 -15.02 -1.13
N ARG A 42 -4.82 -16.20 -1.10
CA ARG A 42 -3.88 -16.62 -0.05
C ARG A 42 -2.41 -16.50 -0.49
N SER A 43 -2.14 -15.93 -1.66
CA SER A 43 -0.77 -15.79 -2.16
C SER A 43 0.03 -14.86 -1.23
N PRO A 44 1.14 -15.32 -0.64
CA PRO A 44 2.00 -14.48 0.17
C PRO A 44 2.62 -13.35 -0.66
N GLU A 45 2.89 -13.58 -1.95
CA GLU A 45 3.42 -12.57 -2.86
C GLU A 45 2.39 -11.45 -3.10
N LEU A 46 1.11 -11.79 -3.32
CA LEU A 46 0.06 -10.79 -3.47
C LEU A 46 -0.16 -10.00 -2.17
N HIS A 47 -0.08 -10.67 -1.02
CA HIS A 47 -0.16 -10.01 0.28
C HIS A 47 1.01 -9.03 0.48
N GLN A 48 2.24 -9.50 0.26
CA GLN A 48 3.46 -8.69 0.38
C GLN A 48 3.41 -7.47 -0.54
N LEU A 49 2.94 -7.63 -1.77
CA LEU A 49 2.81 -6.52 -2.74
C LEU A 49 1.80 -5.47 -2.27
N ARG A 50 0.64 -5.89 -1.74
CA ARG A 50 -0.34 -4.97 -1.15
C ARG A 50 0.22 -4.24 0.07
N GLN A 51 0.97 -4.94 0.92
CA GLN A 51 1.62 -4.32 2.08
C GLN A 51 2.65 -3.27 1.65
N ALA A 52 3.48 -3.56 0.65
CA ALA A 52 4.41 -2.59 0.10
C ALA A 52 3.70 -1.33 -0.42
N LEU A 53 2.59 -1.48 -1.14
CA LEU A 53 1.78 -0.35 -1.63
C LEU A 53 1.15 0.49 -0.53
N LEU A 54 0.75 -0.12 0.59
CA LEU A 54 0.21 0.63 1.73
C LEU A 54 1.25 1.55 2.36
N LEU A 55 2.52 1.16 2.39
CA LEU A 55 3.61 2.02 2.89
C LEU A 55 3.78 3.29 2.05
N TYR A 56 3.39 3.25 0.77
CA TYR A 56 3.39 4.41 -0.12
C TYR A 56 2.12 5.27 -0.01
N SER A 57 1.08 4.75 0.65
CA SER A 57 -0.22 5.43 0.83
C SER A 57 -0.26 6.37 2.03
N GLN A 58 0.67 6.20 2.97
CA GLN A 58 0.78 7.08 4.12
C GLN A 58 1.87 8.10 3.84
N MET A 59 1.48 9.37 3.67
CA MET A 59 2.45 10.45 3.69
C MET A 59 3.18 10.34 5.02
N THR A 60 4.49 10.13 4.97
CA THR A 60 5.34 10.13 6.17
C THR A 60 5.02 11.35 7.04
N ASP A 61 4.62 12.48 6.43
CA ASP A 61 4.14 13.69 7.11
C ASP A 61 2.92 13.51 8.04
N GLU A 62 1.96 12.63 7.75
CA GLU A 62 0.82 12.37 8.65
C GLU A 62 1.26 11.58 9.88
N LEU A 63 2.05 10.52 9.67
CA LEU A 63 2.67 9.77 10.76
C LEU A 63 3.63 10.64 11.59
N LEU A 64 4.38 11.54 10.94
CA LEU A 64 5.28 12.47 11.60
C LEU A 64 4.50 13.56 12.36
N ARG A 65 3.38 14.05 11.81
CA ARG A 65 2.48 14.98 12.53
C ARG A 65 1.89 14.33 13.76
N ASP A 66 1.38 13.10 13.65
CA ASP A 66 0.80 12.38 14.77
C ASP A 66 1.85 12.06 15.84
N PHE A 67 3.06 11.68 15.43
CA PHE A 67 4.19 11.50 16.33
C PHE A 67 4.56 12.79 17.05
N VAL A 68 4.73 13.90 16.33
CA VAL A 68 5.07 15.22 16.91
C VAL A 68 3.96 15.70 17.84
N ALA A 69 2.68 15.54 17.47
CA ALA A 69 1.54 15.90 18.31
C ALA A 69 1.56 15.10 19.62
N THR A 70 1.85 13.80 19.55
CA THR A 70 1.96 12.92 20.73
C THR A 70 3.09 13.35 21.66
N GLN A 71 4.29 13.62 21.11
CA GLN A 71 5.44 14.07 21.91
C GLN A 71 5.22 15.47 22.51
N THR A 72 4.57 16.38 21.78
CA THR A 72 4.25 17.73 22.27
C THR A 72 3.19 17.70 23.37
N ALA A 73 2.26 16.75 23.33
CA ALA A 73 1.30 16.51 24.41
C ALA A 73 1.96 15.90 25.66
N GLN A 74 2.95 15.03 25.49
CA GLN A 74 3.72 14.42 26.59
C GLN A 74 4.68 15.41 27.27
N GLY A 75 5.24 16.37 26.52
CA GLY A 75 6.13 17.41 27.06
C GLY A 75 5.45 18.59 27.78
N ARG A 76 4.11 18.56 27.94
CA ARG A 76 3.32 19.60 28.66
C ARG A 76 2.97 19.23 30.10
N GLN A 77 3.68 18.26 30.71
CA GLN A 77 3.61 17.96 32.14
C GLN A 77 4.87 18.42 32.87
#